data_AF-A0A3C7W2K8-F1
#
_entry.id   AF-A0A3C7W2K8-F1
#
_cell.length_a   1.000
_cell.length_b   1.000
_cell.length_c   1.000
_cell.angle_alpha   90.00
_cell.angle_beta   90.00
_cell.angle_gamma   90.00
#
_symmetry.space_group_name_H-M   'P 1'
#
loop_
_entity.id
_entity.type
_entity.pdbx_description
1 polymer ?
#
loop_
_entity_poly.entity_id
_entity_poly.type
_entity_poly.pdbx_seq_one_letter_code
_entity_poly.pdbx_strand_id
1 'polypeptide(L)'
;MTRSLRTLVLTLAVLAILGGAAYRWALANPGNLGPRELAESAARGYLFGYPLVLMDESARSGGTDVPGSAVNALRHVREFPTAGFRAVVRPNLDTLYSIAWLDLSAG
;
A
#
# COMPACT_ATOMS: atom_id res chain seq x y z
N MET A 1 -13.58 -30.44 36.22
CA MET A 1 -14.32 -29.47 35.37
C MET A 1 -14.05 -27.99 35.68
N THR A 2 -13.77 -27.60 36.93
CA THR A 2 -13.64 -26.18 37.32
C THR A 2 -12.31 -25.50 36.96
N ARG A 3 -11.19 -26.26 36.83
CA ARG A 3 -9.89 -25.72 36.42
C ARG A 3 -9.86 -25.25 34.96
N SER A 4 -10.41 -26.06 34.04
CA SER A 4 -10.49 -25.71 32.61
C SER A 4 -11.37 -24.50 32.34
N LEU A 5 -12.48 -24.35 33.08
CA LEU A 5 -13.37 -23.19 32.96
C LEU A 5 -12.70 -21.90 33.46
N ARG A 6 -11.95 -21.97 34.55
CA ARG A 6 -11.17 -20.82 35.07
C ARG A 6 -10.08 -20.38 34.11
N THR A 7 -9.34 -21.33 33.52
CA THR A 7 -8.31 -21.01 32.52
C THR A 7 -8.92 -20.33 31.28
N LEU A 8 -10.06 -20.83 30.79
CA LEU A 8 -10.78 -20.24 29.66
C LEU A 8 -11.27 -18.81 29.94
N VAL A 9 -11.84 -18.56 31.13
CA VAL A 9 -12.31 -17.22 31.50
C VAL A 9 -11.13 -16.25 31.62
N LEU A 10 -10.00 -16.69 32.19
CA LEU A 10 -8.81 -15.86 32.32
C LEU A 10 -8.19 -15.53 30.96
N THR A 11 -8.10 -16.49 30.02
CA THR A 11 -7.57 -16.22 28.69
C THR A 11 -8.46 -15.26 27.90
N LEU A 12 -9.79 -15.41 27.97
CA LEU A 12 -10.72 -14.47 27.34
C LEU A 12 -10.63 -13.06 27.94
N ALA A 13 -10.48 -12.96 29.27
CA ALA A 13 -10.29 -11.67 29.93
C ALA A 13 -8.99 -10.99 29.48
N VAL A 14 -7.89 -11.74 29.37
CA VAL A 14 -6.61 -11.21 28.88
C VAL A 14 -6.72 -10.76 27.42
N LEU A 15 -7.34 -11.55 26.54
CA LEU A 15 -7.55 -11.16 25.15
C LEU A 15 -8.42 -9.89 25.02
N ALA A 16 -9.46 -9.76 25.85
CA ALA A 16 -10.28 -8.55 25.88
C ALA A 16 -9.50 -7.31 26.34
N ILE A 17 -8.64 -7.45 27.36
CA ILE A 17 -7.79 -6.37 27.85
C ILE A 17 -6.77 -5.96 26.78
N LEU A 18 -6.10 -6.93 26.14
CA LEU A 18 -5.12 -6.66 25.09
C LEU A 18 -5.77 -6.03 23.86
N GLY A 19 -6.94 -6.52 23.43
CA GLY A 19 -7.71 -5.94 22.34
C GLY A 19 -8.17 -4.51 22.65
N GLY A 20 -8.64 -4.25 23.88
CA GLY A 20 -9.04 -2.92 24.33
C GLY A 20 -7.86 -1.93 24.39
N ALA A 21 -6.70 -2.37 24.88
CA ALA A 21 -5.49 -1.55 24.90
C ALA A 21 -5.00 -1.23 23.48
N ALA A 22 -4.99 -2.21 22.57
CA ALA A 22 -4.64 -2.01 21.16
C ALA A 22 -5.62 -1.05 20.45
N TYR A 23 -6.92 -1.19 20.70
CA TYR A 23 -7.93 -0.29 20.13
C TYR A 23 -7.76 1.15 20.60
N ARG A 24 -7.52 1.34 21.91
CA ARG A 24 -7.25 2.67 22.48
C ARG A 24 -5.95 3.28 21.96
N TRP A 25 -4.93 2.47 21.72
CA TRP A 25 -3.68 2.91 21.10
C TRP A 25 -3.89 3.28 19.62
N ALA A 26 -4.67 2.51 18.87
CA ALA A 26 -4.98 2.80 17.47
C ALA A 26 -5.80 4.09 17.30
N LEU A 27 -6.67 4.39 18.26
CA LEU A 27 -7.40 5.66 18.34
C LEU A 27 -6.64 6.76 19.07
N ALA A 28 -5.39 6.52 19.48
CA ALA A 28 -4.62 7.53 20.19
C ALA A 28 -4.44 8.75 19.28
N ASN A 29 -4.72 9.91 19.85
CA ASN A 29 -4.41 11.20 19.26
C ASN A 29 -3.12 11.68 19.94
N PRO A 30 -1.94 11.29 19.45
CA PRO A 30 -0.67 11.48 20.15
C PRO A 30 -0.34 12.95 20.46
N GLY A 31 -1.02 13.90 19.80
CA GLY A 31 -0.90 15.34 20.05
C GLY A 31 -2.09 16.00 20.75
N ASN A 32 -3.11 15.23 21.17
CA ASN A 32 -4.40 15.75 21.64
C ASN A 32 -4.99 16.84 20.70
N LEU A 33 -4.80 16.65 19.39
CA LEU A 33 -5.22 17.53 18.33
C LEU A 33 -6.75 17.70 18.31
N GLY A 34 -7.23 18.92 18.06
CA GLY A 34 -8.65 19.13 17.77
C GLY A 34 -9.06 18.42 16.48
N PRO A 35 -10.37 18.17 16.24
CA PRO A 35 -10.85 17.48 15.04
C PRO A 35 -10.35 18.08 13.72
N ARG A 36 -10.23 19.41 13.66
CA ARG A 36 -9.70 20.14 12.51
C ARG A 36 -8.21 19.86 12.30
N GLU A 37 -7.40 19.97 13.36
CA GLU A 37 -5.96 19.75 13.29
C GLU A 37 -5.63 18.31 12.92
N LEU A 38 -6.43 17.36 13.41
CA LEU A 38 -6.34 15.95 13.04
C LEU A 38 -6.63 15.75 11.54
N ALA A 39 -7.70 16.37 11.02
CA ALA A 39 -8.03 16.32 9.60
C ALA A 39 -6.93 16.94 8.72
N GLU A 40 -6.38 18.08 9.14
CA GLU A 40 -5.27 18.74 8.44
C GLU A 40 -4.00 17.87 8.44
N SER A 41 -3.69 17.22 9.57
CA SER A 41 -2.56 16.30 9.67
C SER A 41 -2.75 15.07 8.78
N ALA A 42 -3.96 14.49 8.77
CA ALA A 42 -4.29 13.36 7.90
C ALA A 42 -4.20 13.75 6.42
N ALA A 43 -4.68 14.94 6.03
CA ALA A 43 -4.57 15.43 4.66
C ALA A 43 -3.11 15.61 4.22
N ARG A 44 -2.24 16.14 5.09
CA ARG A 44 -0.79 16.23 4.82
C ARG A 44 -0.16 14.85 4.68
N GLY A 45 -0.51 13.91 5.56
CA GLY A 45 -0.05 12.52 5.47
C GLY A 45 -0.48 11.85 4.18
N TYR A 46 -1.74 12.04 3.77
CA TYR A 46 -2.25 11.55 2.48
C TYR A 46 -1.48 12.14 1.31
N LEU A 47 -1.29 13.47 1.27
CA LEU A 47 -0.57 14.13 0.18
C LEU A 47 0.87 13.63 0.06
N PHE A 48 1.54 13.41 1.20
CA PHE A 48 2.89 12.85 1.24
C PHE A 48 2.93 11.38 0.77
N GLY A 49 1.96 10.56 1.20
CA GLY A 49 1.91 9.13 0.87
C GLY A 49 1.34 8.83 -0.52
N TYR A 50 0.58 9.76 -1.11
CA TYR A 50 -0.11 9.56 -2.38
C TYR A 50 0.83 9.13 -3.53
N PRO A 51 2.01 9.76 -3.73
CA PRO A 51 2.95 9.31 -4.75
C PRO A 51 3.44 7.86 -4.54
N LEU A 52 3.59 7.40 -3.30
CA LEU A 52 4.04 6.02 -3.02
C LEU A 52 2.96 5.00 -3.43
N VAL A 53 1.70 5.29 -3.10
CA VAL A 53 0.56 4.46 -3.52
C VAL A 53 0.42 4.47 -5.04
N LEU A 54 0.59 5.64 -5.68
CA LEU A 54 0.52 5.77 -7.13
C LEU A 54 1.65 4.99 -7.83
N MET A 55 2.84 4.95 -7.25
CA MET A 55 3.96 4.17 -7.79
C MET A 55 3.75 2.66 -7.66
N ASP A 56 3.18 2.19 -6.55
CA ASP A 56 2.80 0.76 -6.39
C ASP A 56 1.74 0.36 -7.44
N GLU A 57 0.71 1.19 -7.62
CA GLU A 57 -0.31 0.94 -8.64
C GLU A 57 0.24 1.00 -10.07
N SER A 58 1.19 1.91 -10.33
CA SER A 58 1.90 1.98 -11.62
C SER A 58 2.74 0.72 -11.87
N ALA A 59 3.36 0.17 -10.82
CA ALA A 59 4.13 -1.07 -10.90
C ALA A 59 3.27 -2.26 -11.26
N ARG A 60 2.08 -2.37 -10.65
CA ARG A 60 1.11 -3.42 -10.96
C ARG A 60 0.58 -3.28 -12.38
N SER A 61 -0.09 -2.16 -12.66
CA SER A 61 -0.83 -1.95 -13.91
C SER A 61 0.05 -1.87 -15.16
N GLY A 62 1.27 -1.32 -15.07
CA GLY A 62 2.20 -1.16 -16.19
C GLY A 62 3.34 -2.18 -16.21
N GLY A 63 3.48 -2.97 -15.15
CA GLY A 63 4.61 -3.85 -14.90
C GLY A 63 4.18 -5.26 -14.51
N THR A 64 4.15 -5.54 -13.21
CA THR A 64 4.08 -6.90 -12.64
C THR A 64 2.83 -7.68 -13.03
N ASP A 65 1.70 -7.00 -13.25
CA ASP A 65 0.43 -7.66 -13.58
C ASP A 65 0.20 -7.74 -15.10
N VAL A 66 1.11 -7.16 -15.89
CA VAL A 66 1.06 -7.23 -17.35
C VAL A 66 1.56 -8.60 -17.81
N PRO A 67 0.80 -9.32 -18.66
CA PRO A 67 1.24 -10.61 -19.19
C PRO A 67 2.62 -10.53 -19.87
N GLY A 68 3.52 -11.44 -19.47
CA GLY A 68 4.88 -11.50 -20.01
C GLY A 68 5.87 -10.53 -19.37
N SER A 69 5.48 -9.77 -18.34
CA SER A 69 6.42 -9.03 -17.50
C SER A 69 7.00 -9.90 -16.39
N ALA A 70 8.22 -9.59 -15.97
CA ALA A 70 8.84 -10.17 -14.78
C ALA A 70 9.65 -9.10 -14.04
N VAL A 71 9.70 -9.20 -12.71
CA VAL A 71 10.61 -8.39 -11.88
C VAL A 71 12.05 -8.77 -12.23
N ASN A 72 12.96 -7.80 -12.24
CA ASN A 72 14.36 -7.96 -12.63
C ASN A 72 14.55 -8.37 -14.11
N ALA A 73 13.59 -8.08 -14.98
CA ALA A 73 13.68 -8.30 -16.42
C ALA A 73 13.22 -7.09 -17.23
N LEU A 74 13.84 -6.87 -18.39
CA LEU A 74 13.40 -5.88 -19.35
C LEU A 74 12.24 -6.41 -20.17
N ARG A 75 11.14 -5.66 -20.21
CA ARG A 75 10.04 -5.85 -21.14
C ARG A 75 10.14 -4.82 -22.27
N HIS A 76 10.13 -5.31 -23.51
CA HIS A 76 10.21 -4.48 -24.71
C HIS A 76 8.82 -4.24 -25.30
N VAL A 77 8.37 -2.99 -25.33
CA VAL A 77 7.14 -2.57 -25.99
C VAL A 77 7.49 -2.22 -27.44
N ARG A 78 7.16 -3.12 -28.37
CA ARG A 78 7.58 -3.03 -29.79
C ARG A 78 6.56 -2.35 -30.70
N GLU A 79 5.48 -1.85 -30.14
CA GLU A 79 4.41 -1.17 -30.87
C GLU A 79 4.11 0.18 -30.21
N PHE A 80 3.74 1.17 -31.02
CA PHE A 80 3.28 2.46 -30.52
C PHE A 80 1.90 2.33 -29.86
N PRO A 81 1.60 3.18 -28.85
CA PRO A 81 0.31 3.18 -28.18
C PRO A 81 -0.81 3.51 -29.18
N THR A 82 -1.90 2.75 -29.10
CA THR A 82 -3.13 3.03 -29.87
C THR A 82 -4.00 4.08 -29.16
N ALA A 83 -5.05 4.57 -29.83
CA ALA A 83 -6.00 5.51 -29.24
C ALA A 83 -6.70 4.99 -27.96
N GLY A 84 -6.72 3.67 -27.74
CA GLY A 84 -7.27 3.05 -26.54
C GLY A 84 -6.31 2.97 -25.36
N PHE A 85 -5.02 3.26 -25.55
CA PHE A 85 -4.00 3.13 -24.52
C PHE A 85 -4.17 4.18 -23.42
N ARG A 86 -4.19 3.72 -22.16
CA ARG A 86 -4.43 4.58 -20.97
C ARG A 86 -3.48 4.32 -19.81
N ALA A 87 -2.42 3.54 -19.99
CA ALA A 87 -1.54 3.17 -18.89
C ALA A 87 -0.65 4.33 -18.39
N VAL A 88 -0.33 5.30 -19.27
CA VAL A 88 0.33 6.54 -18.87
C VAL A 88 -0.33 7.74 -19.56
N VAL A 89 -0.29 8.88 -18.89
CA VAL A 89 -0.78 10.15 -19.44
C VAL A 89 0.18 10.63 -20.53
N ARG A 90 -0.36 10.91 -21.72
CA ARG A 90 0.39 11.47 -22.87
C ARG A 90 1.66 10.65 -23.20
N PRO A 91 1.52 9.38 -23.64
CA PRO A 91 2.68 8.58 -24.02
C PRO A 91 3.43 9.24 -25.19
N ASN A 92 4.76 9.06 -25.23
CA ASN A 92 5.53 9.51 -26.38
C ASN A 92 5.24 8.63 -27.59
N LEU A 93 4.98 9.25 -28.74
CA LEU A 93 4.71 8.55 -30.01
C LEU A 93 5.96 8.43 -30.90
N ASP A 94 7.08 9.01 -30.47
CA ASP A 94 8.32 9.04 -31.25
C ASP A 94 9.32 7.95 -30.84
N THR A 95 9.08 7.26 -29.72
CA THR A 95 10.01 6.27 -29.15
C THR A 95 9.32 4.99 -28.72
N LEU A 96 9.94 3.85 -29.02
CA LEU A 96 9.61 2.58 -28.38
C LEU A 96 10.23 2.51 -26.99
N TYR A 97 9.60 1.77 -26.08
CA TYR A 97 10.00 1.68 -24.68
C TYR A 97 10.54 0.29 -24.32
N SER A 98 11.57 0.27 -23.48
CA SER A 98 11.97 -0.91 -22.72
C SER A 98 11.88 -0.56 -21.24
N ILE A 99 11.15 -1.35 -20.46
CA ILE A 99 10.76 -1.03 -19.08
C ILE A 99 11.11 -2.22 -18.18
N ALA A 100 11.61 -1.96 -16.97
CA ALA A 100 11.84 -2.96 -15.94
C ALA A 100 11.43 -2.44 -14.57
N TRP A 101 10.92 -3.35 -13.73
CA TRP A 101 10.80 -3.15 -12.29
C TRP A 101 11.87 -3.98 -11.61
N LEU A 102 12.67 -3.35 -10.76
CA LEU A 102 13.84 -3.97 -10.14
C LEU A 102 13.60 -4.17 -8.63
N ASP A 103 13.86 -5.38 -8.16
CA ASP A 103 14.00 -5.67 -6.74
C ASP A 103 15.47 -5.50 -6.36
N LEU A 104 15.74 -4.50 -5.53
CA LEU A 104 17.07 -4.12 -5.08
C LEU A 104 17.35 -4.57 -3.63
N SER A 105 16.49 -5.38 -3.03
CA SER A 105 16.61 -5.79 -1.62
C SER A 105 17.88 -6.58 -1.29
N ALA A 106 18.52 -7.17 -2.31
CA ALA A 106 19.76 -7.94 -2.20
C ALA A 106 20.98 -7.23 -2.83
N GLY A 107 20.86 -5.95 -3.17
CA GLY A 107 21.88 -5.15 -3.86
C GLY A 107 22.83 -4.40 -2.93
#